data_AF-A0A1S8TE55-F1
#
_entry.id   AF-A0A1S8TE55-F1
#
_cell.length_a   1.000
_cell.length_b   1.000
_cell.length_c   1.000
_cell.angle_alpha   90.00
_cell.angle_beta   90.00
_cell.angle_gamma   90.00
#
_symmetry.space_group_name_H-M   'P 1'
#
loop_
_entity.id
_entity.type
_entity.pdbx_description
1 polymer ?
#
loop_
_entity_poly.entity_id
_entity_poly.type
_entity_poly.pdbx_seq_one_letter_code
_entity_poly.pdbx_strand_id
1 'polypeptide(L)'
;MIGTRILQEYKYISIKELHEQNGYPIADLCNLANIARSSYYKWINRSETELDRKNSIILKEIVKLYEDVNGIYGYRRITMNINRLLNKQYNHKRIYRLMKSINMRSVIRKKRKSYIQSTPQITAENKLNREFYANKPNEKWLTDVTEFKLLNGKKAYLSAIFDLADKSIVSYVVGHSNNNQLVFDTFDLAVSSNPTAKPLFHSDRGFQVRQEVA
;
A
#
# COMPACT_ATOMS: atom_id res chain seq x y z
N MET A 1 21.69 -0.90 7.03
CA MET A 1 22.88 -0.02 7.08
C MET A 1 22.65 1.40 7.64
N ILE A 2 21.55 2.13 7.37
CA ILE A 2 21.38 3.50 7.94
C ILE A 2 20.81 3.49 9.36
N GLY A 3 19.90 2.57 9.69
CA GLY A 3 19.38 2.43 11.06
C GLY A 3 20.48 2.12 12.07
N THR A 4 21.45 1.29 11.67
CA THR A 4 22.64 0.96 12.47
C THR A 4 23.53 2.17 12.72
N ARG A 5 23.66 3.08 11.75
CA ARG A 5 24.50 4.28 11.84
C ARG A 5 23.90 5.35 12.76
N ILE A 6 22.59 5.58 12.67
CA ILE A 6 21.87 6.53 13.55
C ILE A 6 21.85 6.01 14.99
N LEU A 7 21.61 4.71 15.19
CA LEU A 7 21.61 4.10 16.52
C LEU A 7 22.99 4.17 17.19
N GLN A 8 24.07 4.03 16.41
CA GLN A 8 25.43 4.20 16.92
C GLN A 8 25.74 5.65 17.28
N GLU A 9 25.22 6.62 16.52
CA GLU A 9 25.41 8.05 16.78
C GLU A 9 24.81 8.50 18.11
N TYR A 10 23.59 8.05 18.45
CA TYR A 10 23.00 8.33 19.76
C TYR A 10 23.82 7.76 20.91
N LYS A 11 24.37 6.55 20.75
CA LYS A 11 25.24 5.96 21.77
C LYS A 11 26.50 6.80 21.98
N TYR A 12 27.13 7.29 20.91
CA TYR A 12 28.31 8.17 21.03
C TYR A 12 27.97 9.51 21.71
N ILE A 13 26.82 10.11 21.38
CA ILE A 13 26.34 11.35 22.02
C ILE A 13 26.10 11.13 23.52
N SER A 14 25.38 10.07 23.90
CA SER A 14 25.12 9.77 25.31
C SER A 14 26.41 9.47 26.09
N ILE A 15 27.38 8.77 25.49
CA ILE A 15 28.70 8.55 26.12
C ILE A 15 29.41 9.88 26.37
N LYS A 16 29.39 10.79 25.39
CA LYS A 16 30.00 12.12 25.51
C LYS A 16 29.35 12.94 26.62
N GLU A 17 28.01 13.03 26.63
CA GLU A 17 27.26 13.77 27.64
C GLU A 17 27.49 13.23 29.05
N LEU A 18 27.42 11.91 29.25
CA LEU A 18 27.65 11.28 30.55
C LEU A 18 29.09 11.49 31.05
N HIS A 19 30.07 11.51 30.15
CA HIS A 19 31.44 11.83 30.50
C HIS A 19 31.61 13.31 30.89
N GLU A 20 31.06 14.23 30.10
CA GLU A 20 31.19 15.67 30.33
C GLU A 20 30.42 16.15 31.57
N GLN A 21 29.24 15.57 31.86
CA GLN A 21 28.38 16.00 32.96
C GLN A 21 28.69 15.30 34.28
N ASN A 22 29.05 14.01 34.25
CA ASN A 22 29.21 13.19 35.44
C ASN A 22 30.66 12.69 35.66
N GLY A 23 31.57 12.94 34.72
CA GLY A 23 32.97 12.51 34.83
C GLY A 23 33.16 10.99 34.67
N TYR A 24 32.15 10.26 34.18
CA TYR A 24 32.25 8.80 34.05
C TYR A 24 33.35 8.40 33.04
N PRO A 25 34.14 7.34 33.31
CA PRO A 25 35.19 6.92 32.39
C PRO A 25 34.63 6.49 31.04
N ILE A 26 35.17 7.04 29.94
CA ILE A 26 34.80 6.69 28.56
C ILE A 26 34.93 5.19 28.30
N ALA A 27 35.93 4.54 28.91
CA ALA A 27 36.15 3.11 28.83
C ALA A 27 34.94 2.30 29.28
N ASP A 28 34.36 2.66 30.43
CA ASP A 28 33.25 1.95 31.05
C ASP A 28 31.94 2.23 30.31
N LEU A 29 31.72 3.48 29.92
CA LEU A 29 30.57 3.87 29.10
C LEU A 29 30.58 3.17 27.73
N CYS A 30 31.74 3.06 27.08
CA CYS A 30 31.88 2.31 25.82
C CYS A 30 31.58 0.82 26.01
N ASN A 31 32.07 0.21 27.10
CA ASN A 31 31.81 -1.18 27.43
C ASN A 31 30.31 -1.42 27.68
N LEU A 32 29.65 -0.57 28.48
CA LEU A 32 28.21 -0.62 28.76
C LEU A 32 27.38 -0.48 27.48
N ALA A 33 27.78 0.41 26.57
CA ALA A 33 27.09 0.63 25.30
C ALA A 33 27.39 -0.44 24.23
N ASN A 34 28.27 -1.41 24.53
CA ASN A 34 28.83 -2.40 23.62
C ASN A 34 29.45 -1.77 22.35
N ILE A 35 30.38 -0.84 22.57
CA ILE A 35 31.07 -0.05 21.55
C ILE A 35 32.59 -0.16 21.76
N ALA A 36 33.34 -0.34 20.68
CA ALA A 36 34.80 -0.24 20.73
C ALA A 36 35.24 1.20 21.01
N ARG A 37 36.14 1.41 21.99
CA ARG A 37 36.68 2.74 22.33
C ARG A 37 37.28 3.46 21.12
N SER A 38 37.98 2.72 20.25
CA SER A 38 38.54 3.25 19.01
C SER A 38 37.48 3.85 18.08
N SER A 39 36.27 3.27 18.03
CA SER A 39 35.15 3.81 17.26
C SER A 39 34.61 5.11 17.86
N TYR A 40 34.54 5.22 19.18
CA TYR A 40 34.16 6.46 19.87
C TYR A 40 35.14 7.60 19.58
N TYR A 41 36.44 7.37 19.76
CA TYR A 41 37.45 8.39 19.45
C TYR A 41 37.56 8.70 17.95
N LYS A 42 37.29 7.73 17.08
CA LYS A 42 37.17 7.99 15.64
C LYS A 42 35.97 8.89 15.33
N TRP A 43 34.87 8.76 16.06
CA TRP A 43 33.71 9.64 15.93
C TRP A 43 34.00 11.04 16.47
N ILE A 44 34.63 11.16 17.64
CA ILE A 44 34.93 12.46 18.25
C ILE A 44 35.94 13.28 17.43
N ASN A 45 36.93 12.62 16.84
CA ASN A 45 37.96 13.25 16.02
C ASN A 45 37.58 13.32 14.53
N ARG A 46 36.33 13.02 14.18
CA ARG A 46 35.88 13.03 12.79
C ARG A 46 35.76 14.47 12.29
N SER A 47 36.61 14.84 11.35
CA SER A 47 36.43 16.08 10.58
C SER A 47 35.25 15.97 9.63
N GLU A 48 34.53 17.07 9.47
CA GLU A 48 33.42 17.17 8.51
C GLU A 48 33.93 16.92 7.09
N THR A 49 33.33 15.96 6.39
CA THR A 49 33.69 15.67 4.99
C THR A 49 32.94 16.61 4.04
N GLU A 50 33.42 16.77 2.80
CA GLU A 50 32.65 17.49 1.77
C GLU A 50 31.23 16.94 1.58
N LEU A 51 31.06 15.62 1.73
CA LEU A 51 29.77 14.98 1.59
C LEU A 51 28.82 15.38 2.72
N ASP A 52 29.34 15.53 3.94
CA ASP A 52 28.58 16.00 5.09
C ASP A 52 28.12 17.46 4.86
N ARG A 53 29.01 18.34 4.37
CA ARG A 53 28.65 19.72 3.98
C ARG A 53 27.56 19.76 2.92
N LYS A 54 27.72 18.98 1.84
CA LYS A 54 26.72 18.88 0.77
C LYS A 54 25.38 18.36 1.30
N ASN A 55 25.39 17.39 2.22
CA ASN A 55 24.17 16.88 2.85
C ASN A 55 23.53 17.93 3.76
N SER A 56 24.32 18.70 4.51
CA SER A 56 23.83 19.78 5.37
C SER A 56 23.07 20.84 4.59
N ILE A 57 23.60 21.26 3.44
CA ILE A 57 22.91 22.20 2.52
C ILE A 57 21.57 21.62 2.07
N ILE A 58 21.55 20.38 1.59
CA ILE A 58 20.30 19.73 1.14
C ILE A 58 19.30 19.61 2.30
N LEU A 59 19.78 19.30 3.50
CA LEU A 59 18.93 19.13 4.68
C LEU A 59 18.24 20.44 5.08
N LYS A 60 18.96 21.57 5.03
CA LYS A 60 18.38 22.90 5.29
C LYS A 60 17.21 23.20 4.35
N GLU A 61 17.39 22.94 3.06
CA GLU A 61 16.32 23.13 2.06
C GLU A 61 15.15 22.16 2.25
N ILE A 62 15.44 20.91 2.66
CA ILE A 62 14.39 19.93 3.00
C ILE A 62 13.54 20.44 4.17
N VAL A 63 14.18 20.92 5.24
CA VAL A 63 13.49 21.42 6.44
C VAL A 63 12.60 22.60 6.10
N LYS A 64 13.15 23.60 5.42
CA LYS A 64 12.41 24.80 4.99
C LYS A 64 11.18 24.42 4.16
N LEU A 65 11.38 23.63 3.10
CA LEU A 65 10.27 23.20 2.25
C LEU A 65 9.24 22.37 3.02
N TYR A 66 9.68 21.49 3.92
CA TYR A 66 8.79 20.66 4.72
C TYR A 66 7.91 21.51 5.64
N GLU A 67 8.45 22.56 6.24
CA GLU A 67 7.71 23.54 7.06
C GLU A 67 6.74 24.36 6.21
N ASP A 68 7.18 24.86 5.04
CA ASP A 68 6.37 25.65 4.10
C ASP A 68 5.10 24.90 3.64
N VAL A 69 5.16 23.57 3.57
CA VAL A 69 4.01 22.72 3.19
C VAL A 69 3.37 22.00 4.37
N ASN A 70 3.64 22.43 5.61
CA ASN A 70 3.11 21.85 6.85
C ASN A 70 3.28 20.32 6.93
N GLY A 71 4.40 19.81 6.45
CA GLY A 71 4.75 18.39 6.46
C GLY A 71 3.93 17.51 5.52
N ILE A 72 3.10 18.08 4.63
CA ILE A 72 2.24 17.32 3.71
C ILE A 72 3.09 16.49 2.73
N TYR A 73 4.26 16.98 2.33
CA TYR A 73 5.07 16.30 1.31
C TYR A 73 5.91 15.17 1.89
N GLY A 74 5.76 13.98 1.30
CA GLY A 74 6.71 12.87 1.48
C GLY A 74 7.96 13.01 0.62
N TYR A 75 8.93 12.12 0.86
CA TYR A 75 10.26 12.17 0.24
C TYR A 75 10.24 12.26 -1.29
N ARG A 76 9.24 11.68 -1.97
CA ARG A 76 9.11 11.79 -3.44
C ARG A 76 8.85 13.24 -3.88
N ARG A 77 7.88 13.91 -3.26
CA ARG A 77 7.55 15.31 -3.57
C ARG A 77 8.66 16.26 -3.12
N ILE A 78 9.27 16.01 -1.97
CA ILE A 78 10.45 16.75 -1.53
C ILE A 78 11.60 16.58 -2.54
N THR A 79 11.87 15.37 -3.03
CA THR A 79 12.93 15.14 -4.04
C THR A 79 12.71 15.99 -5.30
N MET A 80 11.49 16.00 -5.84
CA MET A 80 11.18 16.79 -7.04
C MET A 80 11.42 18.29 -6.81
N ASN A 81 10.96 18.83 -5.69
CA ASN A 81 11.11 20.25 -5.37
C ASN A 81 12.56 20.64 -5.09
N ILE A 82 13.30 19.82 -4.34
CA ILE A 82 14.73 20.07 -4.07
C ILE A 82 15.56 20.02 -5.35
N ASN A 83 15.28 19.06 -6.23
CA ASN A 83 15.96 18.97 -7.53
C ASN A 83 15.68 20.20 -8.40
N ARG A 84 14.42 20.67 -8.41
CA ARG A 84 14.03 21.89 -9.13
C ARG A 84 14.69 23.14 -8.53
N LEU A 85 14.66 23.28 -7.21
CA LEU A 85 15.18 24.44 -6.49
C LEU A 85 16.70 24.59 -6.65
N LEU A 86 17.43 23.48 -6.50
CA LEU A 86 18.89 23.48 -6.54
C LEU A 86 19.46 23.26 -7.95
N ASN A 87 18.59 23.07 -8.96
CA ASN A 87 18.96 22.67 -10.31
C ASN A 87 19.88 21.43 -10.33
N LYS A 88 19.45 20.36 -9.65
CA LYS A 88 20.18 19.09 -9.48
C LYS A 88 19.29 17.89 -9.76
N GLN A 89 19.91 16.71 -9.86
CA GLN A 89 19.22 15.43 -10.04
C GLN A 89 19.60 14.45 -8.93
N TYR A 90 19.25 14.78 -7.68
CA TYR A 90 19.47 13.88 -6.56
C TYR A 90 18.55 12.65 -6.64
N ASN A 91 19.12 11.49 -6.33
CA ASN A 91 18.36 10.26 -6.21
C ASN A 91 17.39 10.34 -5.01
N HIS A 92 16.14 9.93 -5.22
CA HIS A 92 15.10 9.93 -4.18
C HIS A 92 15.49 9.14 -2.92
N LYS A 93 16.32 8.09 -3.04
CA LYS A 93 16.85 7.33 -1.90
C LYS A 93 17.79 8.17 -1.03
N ARG A 94 18.53 9.14 -1.60
CA ARG A 94 19.36 10.08 -0.83
C ARG A 94 18.47 11.00 0.00
N ILE A 95 17.49 11.64 -0.64
CA ILE A 95 16.52 12.51 0.04
C ILE A 95 15.76 11.75 1.14
N TYR A 96 15.30 10.53 0.85
CA TYR A 96 14.66 9.67 1.84
C TYR A 96 15.55 9.41 3.06
N ARG A 97 16.84 9.12 2.85
CA ARG A 97 17.80 8.90 3.97
C ARG A 97 18.00 10.17 4.81
N LEU A 98 18.10 11.33 4.16
CA LEU A 98 18.25 12.62 4.82
C LEU A 98 17.01 13.00 5.63
N MET A 99 15.81 12.84 5.07
CA MET A 99 14.57 13.06 5.82
C MET A 99 14.47 12.09 7.01
N LYS A 100 14.86 10.82 6.82
CA LYS A 100 14.85 9.82 7.89
C LYS A 100 15.82 10.14 9.02
N SER A 101 17.00 10.72 8.74
CA SER A 101 17.96 11.07 9.78
C SER A 101 17.48 12.19 10.71
N ILE A 102 16.53 13.01 10.27
CA ILE A 102 15.86 14.04 11.09
C ILE A 102 14.41 13.68 11.44
N ASN A 103 14.05 12.40 11.31
CA ASN A 103 12.73 11.85 11.61
C ASN A 103 11.54 12.57 10.93
N MET A 104 11.75 13.23 9.79
CA MET A 104 10.68 13.87 9.02
C MET A 104 9.93 12.84 8.17
N ARG A 105 8.59 12.85 8.28
CA ARG A 105 7.70 11.94 7.54
C ARG A 105 6.44 12.67 7.15
N SER A 106 5.96 12.41 5.94
CA SER A 106 4.72 13.01 5.41
C SER A 106 3.55 12.84 6.38
N VAL A 107 2.90 13.96 6.72
CA VAL A 107 1.69 14.02 7.53
C VAL A 107 0.50 13.63 6.65
N ILE A 108 0.39 12.34 6.31
CA ILE A 108 -0.77 11.83 5.56
C ILE A 108 -1.84 11.41 6.57
N ARG A 109 -2.99 12.08 6.54
CA ARG A 109 -4.19 11.62 7.24
C ARG A 109 -4.63 10.29 6.61
N LYS A 110 -4.61 9.20 7.39
CA LYS A 110 -5.13 7.89 6.94
C LYS A 110 -6.59 8.09 6.50
N LYS A 111 -6.91 7.74 5.25
CA LYS A 111 -8.29 7.79 4.73
C LYS A 111 -9.18 6.98 5.67
N ARG A 112 -10.18 7.63 6.29
CA ARG A 112 -11.18 6.93 7.11
C ARG A 112 -11.98 6.00 6.20
N LYS A 113 -12.18 4.75 6.61
CA LYS A 113 -13.07 3.83 5.90
C LYS A 113 -14.51 4.35 6.11
N SER A 114 -15.26 4.59 5.03
CA SER A 114 -16.68 5.02 5.10
C SER A 114 -17.66 3.84 5.16
N TYR A 115 -17.23 2.70 5.67
CA TYR A 115 -18.06 1.49 5.67
C TYR A 115 -18.95 1.49 6.91
N ILE A 116 -20.26 1.61 6.71
CA ILE A 116 -21.28 1.30 7.70
C ILE A 116 -21.56 -0.21 7.56
N GLN A 117 -21.33 -0.97 8.64
CA GLN A 117 -21.73 -2.38 8.67
C GLN A 117 -23.26 -2.44 8.58
N SER A 118 -23.80 -2.92 7.46
CA SER A 118 -25.17 -3.39 7.40
C SER A 118 -25.18 -4.89 7.68
N THR A 119 -25.99 -5.31 8.66
CA THR A 119 -26.32 -6.72 8.86
C THR A 119 -27.17 -7.20 7.68
N PRO A 120 -26.74 -8.20 6.90
CA PRO A 120 -27.58 -8.75 5.84
C PRO A 120 -28.76 -9.48 6.48
N GLN A 121 -29.99 -9.06 6.15
CA GLN A 121 -31.21 -9.59 6.75
C GLN A 121 -31.54 -11.03 6.32
N ILE A 122 -31.00 -11.48 5.19
CA ILE A 122 -31.11 -12.86 4.69
C ILE A 122 -29.78 -13.17 3.99
N THR A 123 -29.03 -14.16 4.46
CA THR A 123 -27.78 -14.61 3.85
C THR A 123 -28.02 -16.00 3.30
N ALA A 124 -28.04 -16.15 1.97
CA ALA A 124 -27.97 -17.48 1.36
C ALA A 124 -26.70 -18.19 1.83
N GLU A 125 -26.80 -19.49 2.10
CA GLU A 125 -25.68 -20.29 2.60
C GLU A 125 -24.49 -20.19 1.64
N ASN A 126 -23.28 -19.98 2.18
CA ASN A 126 -22.06 -19.92 1.39
C ASN A 126 -21.62 -21.34 0.96
N LYS A 127 -22.34 -21.94 0.01
CA LYS A 127 -22.07 -23.30 -0.49
C LYS A 127 -20.71 -23.43 -1.17
N LEU A 128 -20.23 -22.38 -1.85
CA LEU A 128 -18.91 -22.42 -2.51
C LEU A 128 -17.77 -22.48 -1.48
N ASN A 129 -17.92 -21.82 -0.33
CA ASN A 129 -16.96 -21.82 0.78
C ASN A 129 -15.48 -21.63 0.38
N ARG A 130 -15.22 -20.75 -0.62
CA ARG A 130 -13.88 -20.49 -1.20
C ARG A 130 -13.22 -21.70 -1.89
N GLU A 131 -13.98 -22.75 -2.21
CA GLU A 131 -13.51 -23.88 -3.02
C GLU A 131 -13.60 -23.58 -4.52
N PHE A 132 -12.62 -22.85 -5.04
CA PHE A 132 -12.57 -22.41 -6.44
C PHE A 132 -12.05 -23.47 -7.43
N TYR A 133 -11.89 -24.71 -6.99
CA TYR A 133 -11.46 -25.83 -7.82
C TYR A 133 -12.67 -26.61 -8.37
N ALA A 134 -12.64 -26.93 -9.66
CA ALA A 134 -13.62 -27.76 -10.38
C ALA A 134 -12.85 -28.74 -11.28
N ASN A 135 -13.32 -29.99 -11.36
CA ASN A 135 -12.67 -31.06 -12.12
C ASN A 135 -13.15 -31.11 -13.57
N LYS A 136 -14.41 -30.73 -13.81
CA LYS A 136 -15.05 -30.79 -15.12
C LYS A 136 -15.77 -29.48 -15.44
N PRO A 137 -15.90 -29.11 -16.73
CA PRO A 137 -16.76 -28.02 -17.15
C PRO A 137 -18.18 -28.19 -16.60
N ASN A 138 -18.84 -27.07 -16.33
CA ASN A 138 -20.20 -26.97 -15.82
C ASN A 138 -20.43 -27.56 -14.43
N GLU A 139 -19.38 -27.75 -13.63
CA GLU A 139 -19.50 -28.11 -12.21
C GLU A 139 -19.69 -26.87 -11.32
N LYS A 140 -19.03 -25.75 -11.63
CA LYS A 140 -19.10 -24.52 -10.85
C LYS A 140 -19.03 -23.30 -11.76
N TRP A 141 -20.03 -22.44 -11.66
CA TRP A 141 -20.12 -21.19 -12.41
C TRP A 141 -20.00 -20.01 -11.45
N LEU A 142 -19.17 -19.04 -11.81
CA LEU A 142 -19.07 -17.76 -11.11
C LEU A 142 -19.70 -16.65 -11.93
N THR A 143 -20.37 -15.71 -11.29
CA THR A 143 -20.86 -14.50 -11.95
C THR A 143 -20.40 -13.24 -11.23
N ASP A 144 -20.10 -12.21 -12.03
CA ASP A 144 -19.78 -10.85 -11.59
C ASP A 144 -20.35 -9.83 -12.58
N VAL A 145 -20.64 -8.62 -12.09
CA VAL A 145 -21.06 -7.48 -12.89
C VAL A 145 -20.01 -6.38 -12.84
N THR A 146 -19.31 -6.17 -13.95
CA THR A 146 -18.27 -5.14 -14.08
C THR A 146 -18.84 -3.84 -14.65
N GLU A 147 -18.63 -2.70 -13.96
CA GLU A 147 -18.98 -1.35 -14.43
C GLU A 147 -17.84 -0.74 -15.27
N PHE A 148 -18.18 -0.27 -16.47
CA PHE A 148 -17.30 0.51 -17.35
C PHE A 148 -17.81 1.95 -17.47
N LYS A 149 -16.88 2.91 -17.39
CA LYS A 149 -17.16 4.32 -17.71
C LYS A 149 -16.80 4.60 -19.16
N LEU A 150 -17.79 4.98 -19.95
CA LEU A 150 -17.60 5.31 -21.36
C LEU A 150 -17.10 6.75 -21.52
N LEU A 151 -16.46 7.05 -22.65
CA LEU A 151 -15.89 8.37 -22.95
C LEU A 151 -16.95 9.49 -22.98
N ASN A 152 -18.21 9.14 -23.25
CA ASN A 152 -19.34 10.07 -23.28
C ASN A 152 -19.98 10.29 -21.88
N GLY A 153 -19.33 9.83 -20.81
CA GLY A 153 -19.83 9.96 -19.43
C GLY A 153 -20.94 8.98 -19.04
N LYS A 154 -21.44 8.17 -19.98
CA LYS A 154 -22.39 7.09 -19.69
C LYS A 154 -21.67 5.88 -19.08
N LYS A 155 -22.46 4.99 -18.49
CA LYS A 155 -21.98 3.73 -17.93
C LYS A 155 -22.46 2.55 -18.77
N ALA A 156 -21.62 1.53 -18.84
CA ALA A 156 -21.98 0.21 -19.34
C ALA A 156 -21.68 -0.82 -18.24
N TYR A 157 -22.46 -1.88 -18.20
CA TYR A 157 -22.35 -2.95 -17.22
C TYR A 157 -22.25 -4.26 -17.97
N LEU A 158 -21.18 -5.02 -17.75
CA LEU A 158 -21.00 -6.36 -18.27
C LEU A 158 -21.34 -7.35 -17.16
N SER A 159 -22.41 -8.10 -17.35
CA SER A 159 -22.68 -9.30 -16.56
C SER A 159 -22.12 -10.48 -17.30
N ALA A 160 -21.28 -11.29 -16.65
CA ALA A 160 -20.67 -12.46 -17.25
C ALA A 160 -20.77 -13.67 -16.32
N ILE A 161 -20.87 -14.86 -16.90
CA ILE A 161 -20.78 -16.14 -16.21
C ILE A 161 -19.52 -16.86 -16.69
N PHE A 162 -18.73 -17.32 -15.73
CA PHE A 162 -17.42 -17.90 -15.92
C PHE A 162 -17.37 -19.32 -15.37
N ASP A 163 -16.85 -20.25 -16.16
CA ASP A 163 -16.67 -21.64 -15.74
C ASP A 163 -15.36 -21.81 -14.95
N LEU A 164 -15.43 -22.40 -13.76
CA LEU A 164 -14.24 -22.56 -12.93
C LEU A 164 -13.27 -23.64 -13.39
N ALA A 165 -13.70 -24.62 -14.20
CA ALA A 165 -12.82 -25.70 -14.63
C ALA A 165 -11.84 -25.21 -15.69
N ASP A 166 -12.35 -24.62 -16.77
CA ASP A 166 -11.55 -24.23 -17.93
C ASP A 166 -11.34 -22.72 -18.09
N LYS A 167 -11.94 -21.91 -17.21
CA LYS A 167 -11.84 -20.45 -17.22
C LYS A 167 -12.50 -19.80 -18.45
N SER A 168 -13.43 -20.49 -19.10
CA SER A 168 -14.21 -19.97 -20.21
C SER A 168 -15.35 -19.05 -19.76
N ILE A 169 -15.82 -18.19 -20.66
CA ILE A 169 -17.05 -17.42 -20.48
C ILE A 169 -18.21 -18.24 -21.01
N VAL A 170 -19.11 -18.64 -20.14
CA VAL A 170 -20.32 -19.42 -20.45
C VAL A 170 -21.34 -18.53 -21.15
N SER A 171 -21.52 -17.31 -20.67
CA SER A 171 -22.41 -16.31 -21.24
C SER A 171 -22.02 -14.91 -20.76
N TYR A 172 -22.48 -13.89 -21.48
CA TYR A 172 -22.39 -12.51 -21.04
C TYR A 172 -23.48 -11.64 -21.65
N VAL A 173 -23.87 -10.58 -20.94
CA VAL A 173 -24.77 -9.52 -21.42
C VAL A 173 -24.20 -8.17 -21.05
N VAL A 174 -24.33 -7.20 -21.97
CA VAL A 174 -23.96 -5.81 -21.72
C VAL A 174 -25.23 -4.96 -21.60
N GLY A 175 -25.36 -4.25 -20.48
CA GLY A 175 -26.47 -3.34 -20.22
C GLY A 175 -26.00 -1.92 -19.92
N HIS A 176 -26.97 -1.00 -19.81
CA HIS A 176 -26.73 0.41 -19.44
C HIS A 176 -27.09 0.71 -17.98
N SER A 177 -27.53 -0.29 -17.21
CA SER A 177 -27.89 -0.17 -15.81
C SER A 177 -27.55 -1.44 -15.04
N ASN A 178 -27.10 -1.31 -13.79
CA ASN A 178 -26.83 -2.44 -12.92
C ASN A 178 -28.11 -2.89 -12.21
N ASN A 179 -28.91 -3.73 -12.87
CA ASN A 179 -30.19 -4.21 -12.37
C ASN A 179 -30.24 -5.75 -12.39
N ASN A 180 -31.24 -6.33 -11.72
CA ASN A 180 -31.37 -7.79 -11.65
C ASN A 180 -31.68 -8.41 -13.02
N GLN A 181 -32.35 -7.68 -13.91
CA GLN A 181 -32.67 -8.15 -15.26
C GLN A 181 -31.40 -8.50 -16.03
N LEU A 182 -30.36 -7.66 -15.96
CA LEU A 182 -29.07 -7.92 -16.62
C LEU A 182 -28.45 -9.26 -16.19
N VAL A 183 -28.56 -9.60 -14.90
CA VAL A 183 -28.04 -10.85 -14.34
C VAL A 183 -28.89 -12.04 -14.79
N PHE A 184 -30.23 -11.92 -14.73
CA PHE A 184 -31.14 -12.97 -15.18
C PHE A 184 -30.99 -13.25 -16.67
N ASP A 185 -30.91 -12.22 -17.51
CA ASP A 185 -30.68 -12.38 -18.95
C ASP A 185 -29.39 -13.17 -19.22
N THR A 186 -28.34 -12.88 -18.45
CA THR A 186 -27.06 -13.60 -18.57
C THR A 186 -27.18 -15.06 -18.14
N PHE A 187 -27.92 -15.33 -17.06
CA PHE A 187 -28.14 -16.67 -16.55
C PHE A 187 -29.02 -17.51 -17.50
N ASP A 188 -30.11 -16.94 -18.00
CA ASP A 188 -31.01 -17.60 -18.93
C ASP A 188 -30.28 -17.98 -20.24
N LEU A 189 -29.38 -17.12 -20.71
CA LEU A 189 -28.48 -17.42 -21.83
C LEU A 189 -27.53 -18.59 -21.53
N ALA A 190 -26.94 -18.64 -20.33
CA ALA A 190 -26.05 -19.74 -19.94
C ALA A 190 -26.79 -21.08 -19.88
N VAL A 191 -27.97 -21.12 -19.25
CA VAL A 191 -28.78 -22.33 -19.11
C VAL A 191 -29.31 -22.79 -20.46
N SER A 192 -29.80 -21.87 -21.30
CA SER A 192 -30.29 -22.20 -22.65
C SER A 192 -29.19 -22.78 -23.53
N SER A 193 -27.96 -22.27 -23.39
CA SER A 193 -26.79 -22.76 -24.15
C SER A 193 -26.20 -24.06 -23.59
N ASN A 194 -26.50 -24.40 -22.33
CA ASN A 194 -25.99 -25.58 -21.63
C ASN A 194 -27.15 -26.34 -20.95
N PRO A 195 -28.10 -26.91 -21.71
CA PRO A 195 -29.35 -27.43 -21.16
C PRO A 195 -29.19 -28.64 -20.22
N THR A 196 -28.04 -29.32 -20.26
CA THR A 196 -27.71 -30.45 -19.39
C THR A 196 -26.83 -30.08 -18.20
N ALA A 197 -26.33 -28.85 -18.14
CA ALA A 197 -25.48 -28.37 -17.06
C ALA A 197 -26.28 -28.25 -15.74
N LYS A 198 -25.65 -28.65 -14.64
CA LYS A 198 -26.17 -28.47 -13.27
C LYS A 198 -25.05 -27.93 -12.36
N PRO A 199 -24.54 -26.73 -12.66
CA PRO A 199 -23.40 -26.18 -11.95
C PRO A 199 -23.81 -25.65 -10.58
N LEU A 200 -22.89 -25.66 -9.63
CA LEU A 200 -22.98 -24.77 -8.48
C LEU A 200 -22.81 -23.32 -8.97
N PHE A 201 -23.87 -22.53 -8.91
CA PHE A 201 -23.85 -21.14 -9.31
C PHE A 201 -23.48 -20.23 -8.13
N HIS A 202 -22.49 -19.37 -8.30
CA HIS A 202 -22.04 -18.45 -7.25
C HIS A 202 -21.88 -17.03 -7.77
N SER A 203 -22.48 -16.07 -7.06
CA SER A 203 -22.29 -14.64 -7.29
C SER A 203 -21.59 -14.02 -6.09
N ASP A 204 -20.67 -13.10 -6.34
CA ASP A 204 -20.17 -12.25 -5.27
C ASP A 204 -21.27 -11.27 -4.80
N ARG A 205 -21.19 -10.80 -3.55
CA ARG A 205 -22.30 -10.12 -2.87
C ARG A 205 -22.49 -8.67 -3.33
N GLY A 206 -22.76 -8.47 -4.62
CA GLY A 206 -23.34 -7.24 -5.16
C GLY A 206 -24.76 -7.02 -4.62
N PHE A 207 -25.24 -5.78 -4.65
CA PHE A 207 -26.60 -5.46 -4.18
C PHE A 207 -27.69 -6.26 -4.94
N GLN A 208 -27.42 -6.68 -6.18
CA GLN A 208 -28.36 -7.38 -7.06
C GLN A 208 -28.64 -8.84 -6.69
N VAL A 209 -27.64 -9.61 -6.23
CA VAL A 209 -27.77 -11.07 -6.07
C VAL A 209 -27.98 -11.42 -4.61
N ARG A 210 -29.23 -11.28 -4.16
CA ARG A 210 -29.68 -11.61 -2.78
C ARG A 210 -30.68 -12.76 -2.71
N GLN A 211 -30.98 -13.41 -3.83
CA GLN A 211 -31.89 -14.55 -3.86
C GLN A 211 -31.15 -15.81 -4.28
N GLU A 212 -31.47 -16.89 -3.58
CA GLU A 212 -30.98 -18.24 -3.84
C GLU A 212 -31.12 -18.58 -5.31
N VAL A 213 -30.03 -18.99 -5.94
CA VAL A 213 -30.10 -19.76 -7.17
C VAL A 213 -29.44 -21.09 -6.82
N ALA A 214 -30.27 -22.14 -6.82
CA ALA A 214 -29.98 -23.48 -6.34
C ALA A 214 -28.90 -24.18 -7.16
#